data_AF-A1AUA5-F1
#
_entry.id   AF-A1AUA5-F1
#
_cell.length_a   1.000
_cell.length_b   1.000
_cell.length_c   1.000
_cell.angle_alpha   90.00
_cell.angle_beta   90.00
_cell.angle_gamma   90.00
#
_symmetry.space_group_name_H-M   'P 1'
#
loop_
_entity.id
_entity.type
_entity.pdbx_description
1 polymer ?
#
loop_
_entity_poly.entity_id
_entity_poly.type
_entity_poly.pdbx_seq_one_letter_code
_entity_poly.pdbx_strand_id
1 'polypeptide(L)'
;MSSDSLSTIQQAVHIGTHNLSQTQVQTHNQISSQTETEAASGHDKVSFDIDSSRQNLDTLKRIGQIAGVLNATAMHIRETSDGLTSSADIVSRMTGELNRIVKNYPPFSLEDEERKKILMSYISIRKQIEKLTIPTLPPPINEKVEGMWQELFAQTDGRIETPALSEKASDSVVQAAANQLSTTGATINRMLETIQASLA
;
A
#
# COMPACT_ATOMS: atom_id res chain seq x y z
N MET A 1 -45.20 38.43 26.67
CA MET A 1 -45.40 37.01 26.28
C MET A 1 -44.00 36.39 26.31
N SER A 2 -43.58 35.93 27.50
CA SER A 2 -43.60 34.50 27.92
C SER A 2 -42.39 33.78 27.32
N SER A 3 -41.28 33.56 28.02
CA SER A 3 -40.99 32.62 29.14
C SER A 3 -41.05 31.14 28.74
N ASP A 4 -39.99 30.41 29.14
CA ASP A 4 -39.91 28.96 29.38
C ASP A 4 -39.91 28.03 28.13
N SER A 5 -39.27 26.85 28.07
CA SER A 5 -38.43 26.06 28.98
C SER A 5 -37.94 24.79 28.24
N LEU A 6 -36.89 24.18 28.77
CA LEU A 6 -36.39 22.82 28.50
C LEU A 6 -37.46 21.71 28.61
N SER A 7 -37.42 20.69 27.73
CA SER A 7 -37.68 19.26 28.04
C SER A 7 -37.37 18.39 26.79
N THR A 8 -36.43 17.44 26.84
CA THR A 8 -36.68 16.00 27.06
C THR A 8 -37.68 15.37 26.08
N ILE A 9 -37.22 14.44 25.24
CA ILE A 9 -37.83 13.12 25.01
C ILE A 9 -36.83 12.19 24.31
N GLN A 10 -36.88 10.97 24.79
CA GLN A 10 -36.08 9.78 24.55
C GLN A 10 -36.98 8.78 23.82
N GLN A 11 -36.56 8.20 22.69
CA GLN A 11 -37.08 6.95 22.09
C GLN A 11 -36.25 6.63 20.84
N ALA A 12 -35.43 5.56 20.80
CA ALA A 12 -35.78 4.15 20.63
C ALA A 12 -36.34 3.82 19.24
N VAL A 13 -35.48 3.33 18.33
CA VAL A 13 -35.89 2.45 17.22
C VAL A 13 -34.85 1.34 17.06
N HIS A 14 -35.37 0.12 17.27
CA HIS A 14 -34.79 -1.20 17.08
C HIS A 14 -34.86 -1.58 15.59
N ILE A 15 -33.72 -1.90 14.96
CA ILE A 15 -33.60 -2.75 13.76
C ILE A 15 -32.22 -3.43 13.92
N GLY A 16 -32.06 -4.73 14.07
CA GLY A 16 -32.72 -5.85 13.41
C GLY A 16 -31.64 -6.66 12.69
N THR A 17 -30.81 -7.39 13.42
CA THR A 17 -29.83 -8.33 12.83
C THR A 17 -30.34 -9.76 12.92
N HIS A 18 -30.29 -10.38 11.74
CA HIS A 18 -30.81 -11.70 11.42
C HIS A 18 -30.11 -12.82 12.21
N ASN A 19 -30.96 -13.71 12.69
CA ASN A 19 -30.73 -15.06 13.19
C ASN A 19 -30.22 -15.98 12.06
N LEU A 20 -29.25 -16.86 12.33
CA LEU A 20 -29.30 -18.29 11.94
C LEU A 20 -28.10 -19.09 12.49
N SER A 21 -28.47 -20.09 13.29
CA SER A 21 -27.88 -21.44 13.36
C SER A 21 -26.65 -21.68 14.23
N GLN A 22 -26.96 -21.96 15.51
CA GLN A 22 -26.17 -22.84 16.36
C GLN A 22 -26.29 -24.29 15.87
N THR A 23 -25.17 -24.90 15.46
CA THR A 23 -25.04 -26.36 15.41
C THR A 23 -24.32 -26.79 16.68
N GLN A 24 -25.10 -27.28 17.66
CA GLN A 24 -24.60 -28.01 18.81
C GLN A 24 -24.14 -29.39 18.34
N VAL A 25 -22.85 -29.69 18.47
CA VAL A 25 -22.36 -31.07 18.46
C VAL A 25 -22.27 -31.53 19.91
N GLN A 26 -23.15 -32.45 20.26
CA GLN A 26 -23.15 -33.22 21.50
C GLN A 26 -21.79 -33.89 21.71
N THR A 27 -21.21 -33.73 22.89
CA THR A 27 -20.22 -34.68 23.40
C THR A 27 -20.70 -35.21 24.74
N HIS A 28 -21.15 -36.45 24.69
CA HIS A 28 -21.55 -37.27 25.82
C HIS A 28 -20.28 -37.80 26.48
N ASN A 29 -20.02 -37.47 27.75
CA ASN A 29 -19.21 -38.35 28.58
C ASN A 29 -19.60 -38.22 30.05
N GLN A 30 -20.43 -39.16 30.49
CA GLN A 30 -20.68 -39.44 31.90
C GLN A 30 -19.50 -40.23 32.45
N ILE A 31 -18.90 -39.77 33.57
CA ILE A 31 -18.24 -40.68 34.50
C ILE A 31 -18.73 -40.33 35.91
N SER A 32 -19.54 -41.25 36.44
CA SER A 32 -20.14 -41.23 37.77
C SER A 32 -19.13 -41.53 38.88
N SER A 33 -19.59 -41.17 40.08
CA SER A 33 -18.96 -41.13 41.39
C SER A 33 -18.19 -42.36 41.90
N GLN A 34 -17.17 -42.00 42.69
CA GLN A 34 -16.54 -42.68 43.83
C GLN A 34 -17.29 -43.86 44.49
N THR A 35 -16.54 -44.94 44.79
CA THR A 35 -16.58 -45.64 46.09
C THR A 35 -15.23 -46.35 46.32
N GLU A 36 -14.70 -46.26 47.53
CA GLU A 36 -13.44 -46.88 48.00
C GLU A 36 -13.59 -48.38 48.29
N THR A 37 -12.61 -49.22 47.90
CA THR A 37 -12.01 -50.26 48.77
C THR A 37 -10.67 -50.78 48.19
N GLU A 38 -9.59 -50.52 48.92
CA GLU A 38 -8.42 -51.37 49.23
C GLU A 38 -7.96 -52.50 48.25
N ALA A 39 -6.77 -52.34 47.63
CA ALA A 39 -5.64 -53.31 47.59
C ALA A 39 -4.65 -53.04 46.43
N ALA A 40 -3.38 -52.86 46.80
CA ALA A 40 -2.13 -53.08 46.05
C ALA A 40 -2.14 -53.13 44.49
N SER A 41 -1.61 -52.07 43.85
CA SER A 41 -0.44 -52.11 42.93
C SER A 41 -0.36 -50.84 42.08
N GLY A 42 0.85 -50.27 42.03
CA GLY A 42 1.35 -49.21 41.14
C GLY A 42 0.34 -48.46 40.25
N HIS A 43 -0.22 -47.36 40.76
CA HIS A 43 -0.85 -46.36 39.92
C HIS A 43 0.20 -45.33 39.48
N ASP A 44 0.71 -45.50 38.26
CA ASP A 44 1.44 -44.46 37.54
C ASP A 44 0.49 -43.28 37.27
N LYS A 45 0.62 -42.22 38.07
CA LYS A 45 -0.11 -40.97 37.85
C LYS A 45 0.65 -40.16 36.81
N VAL A 46 0.30 -40.35 35.54
CA VAL A 46 0.74 -39.47 34.46
C VAL A 46 0.03 -38.12 34.63
N SER A 47 0.73 -37.11 35.17
CA SER A 47 0.24 -35.74 35.13
C SER A 47 0.37 -35.23 33.68
N PHE A 48 -0.76 -34.98 33.01
CA PHE A 48 -0.71 -34.24 31.76
C PHE A 48 -0.36 -32.79 32.07
N ASP A 49 0.82 -32.38 31.62
CA ASP A 49 1.34 -31.03 31.75
C ASP A 49 0.55 -30.09 30.84
N ILE A 50 -0.57 -29.56 31.36
CA ILE A 50 -1.51 -28.68 30.63
C ILE A 50 -0.84 -27.36 30.19
N ASP A 51 0.34 -27.04 30.73
CA ASP A 51 1.09 -25.83 30.38
C ASP A 51 1.69 -25.92 28.96
N SER A 52 2.13 -27.11 28.56
CA SER A 52 2.68 -27.37 27.21
C SER A 52 1.66 -27.16 26.08
N SER A 53 0.39 -27.52 26.30
CA SER A 53 -0.70 -27.33 25.33
C SER A 53 -1.10 -25.86 25.15
N ARG A 54 -0.98 -25.04 26.21
CA ARG A 54 -1.25 -23.59 26.13
C ARG A 54 -0.11 -22.85 25.40
N GLN A 55 1.14 -23.22 25.69
CA GLN A 55 2.31 -22.69 24.98
C GLN A 55 2.27 -23.01 23.48
N ASN A 56 1.81 -24.21 23.10
CA ASN A 56 1.63 -24.61 21.71
C ASN A 56 0.52 -23.80 21.02
N LEU A 57 -0.61 -23.54 21.69
CA LEU A 57 -1.69 -22.72 21.13
C LEU A 57 -1.26 -21.25 20.95
N ASP A 58 -0.52 -20.69 21.89
CA ASP A 58 -0.01 -19.33 21.79
C ASP A 58 1.08 -19.21 20.71
N THR A 59 1.90 -20.23 20.54
CA THR A 59 2.88 -20.30 19.45
C THR A 59 2.17 -20.38 18.09
N LEU A 60 1.12 -21.19 17.95
CA LEU A 60 0.32 -21.26 16.72
C LEU A 60 -0.39 -19.94 16.41
N LYS A 61 -0.93 -19.25 17.42
CA LYS A 61 -1.50 -17.90 17.26
C LYS A 61 -0.45 -16.90 16.80
N ARG A 62 0.75 -16.93 17.38
CA ARG A 62 1.87 -16.08 16.96
C ARG A 62 2.31 -16.37 15.52
N ILE A 63 2.40 -17.65 15.13
CA ILE A 63 2.73 -18.04 13.74
C ILE A 63 1.66 -17.52 12.77
N GLY A 64 0.37 -17.66 13.11
CA GLY A 64 -0.72 -17.12 12.30
C GLY A 64 -0.66 -15.59 12.14
N GLN A 65 -0.31 -14.87 13.22
CA GLN A 65 -0.08 -13.42 13.18
C GLN A 65 1.11 -13.05 12.29
N ILE A 66 2.22 -13.78 12.38
CA ILE A 66 3.41 -13.56 11.54
C ILE A 66 3.07 -13.78 10.06
N ALA A 67 2.35 -14.86 9.72
CA ALA A 67 1.92 -15.12 8.36
C ALA A 67 1.03 -13.99 7.80
N GLY A 68 0.14 -13.44 8.62
CA GLY A 68 -0.68 -12.28 8.26
C GLY A 68 0.15 -11.03 7.97
N VAL A 69 1.15 -10.73 8.81
CA VAL A 69 2.06 -9.59 8.64
C VAL A 69 2.91 -9.74 7.37
N LEU A 70 3.42 -10.93 7.09
CA LEU A 70 4.21 -11.20 5.89
C LEU A 70 3.38 -11.01 4.62
N ASN A 71 2.14 -11.50 4.60
CA ASN A 71 1.25 -11.33 3.46
C ASN A 71 0.90 -9.84 3.22
N ALA A 72 0.57 -9.10 4.28
CA ALA A 72 0.31 -7.66 4.17
C ALA A 72 1.55 -6.89 3.67
N THR A 73 2.73 -7.26 4.19
CA THR A 73 4.01 -6.67 3.76
C THR A 73 4.26 -6.92 2.28
N ALA A 74 4.11 -8.17 1.82
CA ALA A 74 4.26 -8.53 0.42
C ALA A 74 3.27 -7.79 -0.49
N MET A 75 2.02 -7.63 -0.04
CA MET A 75 1.01 -6.86 -0.75
C MET A 75 1.41 -5.38 -0.89
N HIS A 76 1.84 -4.72 0.19
CA HIS A 76 2.28 -3.33 0.15
C HIS A 76 3.50 -3.11 -0.75
N ILE A 77 4.45 -4.04 -0.72
CA ILE A 77 5.62 -3.99 -1.61
C ILE A 77 5.20 -4.10 -3.07
N ARG A 78 4.26 -5.00 -3.36
CA ARG A 78 3.70 -5.16 -4.71
C ARG A 78 2.95 -3.91 -5.16
N GLU A 79 2.07 -3.36 -4.33
CA GLU A 79 1.34 -2.11 -4.62
C GLU A 79 2.30 -0.96 -4.93
N THR A 80 3.37 -0.82 -4.14
CA THR A 80 4.39 0.20 -4.37
C THR A 80 5.15 -0.04 -5.67
N SER A 81 5.56 -1.29 -5.94
CA SER A 81 6.24 -1.69 -7.17
C SER A 81 5.37 -1.45 -8.41
N ASP A 82 4.08 -1.77 -8.35
CA ASP A 82 3.13 -1.55 -9.44
C ASP A 82 2.93 -0.04 -9.69
N GLY A 83 2.82 0.76 -8.62
CA GLY A 83 2.73 2.22 -8.70
C GLY A 83 3.99 2.86 -9.30
N LEU A 84 5.18 2.40 -8.90
CA LEU A 84 6.45 2.85 -9.44
C LEU A 84 6.62 2.45 -10.91
N THR A 85 6.23 1.22 -11.28
CA THR A 85 6.28 0.75 -12.67
C THR A 85 5.37 1.58 -13.58
N SER A 86 4.11 1.79 -13.16
CA SER A 86 3.16 2.63 -13.88
C SER A 86 3.68 4.06 -14.04
N SER A 87 4.33 4.58 -13.00
CA SER A 87 4.93 5.91 -13.05
C SER A 87 6.14 5.99 -13.98
N ALA A 88 7.01 4.97 -14.00
CA ALA A 88 8.12 4.88 -14.95
C ALA A 88 7.63 4.93 -16.40
N ASP A 89 6.55 4.19 -16.71
CA ASP A 89 5.94 4.19 -18.04
C ASP A 89 5.41 5.57 -18.42
N ILE A 90 4.74 6.27 -17.50
CA ILE A 90 4.20 7.60 -17.76
C ILE A 90 5.34 8.62 -17.93
N VAL A 91 6.35 8.61 -17.06
CA VAL A 91 7.55 9.47 -17.18
C VAL A 91 8.28 9.22 -18.50
N SER A 92 8.38 7.96 -18.93
CA SER A 92 8.95 7.59 -20.23
C SER A 92 8.16 8.20 -21.39
N ARG A 93 6.83 8.10 -21.37
CA ARG A 93 5.95 8.73 -22.37
C ARG A 93 6.08 10.25 -22.39
N MET A 94 6.12 10.89 -21.22
CA MET A 94 6.34 12.34 -21.10
C MET A 94 7.68 12.76 -21.70
N THR A 95 8.74 12.03 -21.38
CA THR A 95 10.09 12.24 -21.90
C THR A 95 10.13 12.05 -23.42
N GLY A 96 9.41 11.05 -23.93
CA GLY A 96 9.24 10.82 -25.37
C GLY A 96 8.64 12.01 -26.10
N GLU A 97 7.55 12.58 -25.57
CA GLU A 97 6.91 13.77 -26.16
C GLU A 97 7.86 14.97 -26.17
N LEU A 98 8.53 15.29 -25.07
CA LEU A 98 9.47 16.43 -25.03
C LEU A 98 10.69 16.21 -25.96
N ASN A 99 11.18 14.97 -26.06
CA ASN A 99 12.28 14.65 -26.95
C ASN A 99 11.94 14.85 -28.43
N ARG A 100 10.66 14.73 -28.82
CA ARG A 100 10.23 15.03 -30.20
C ARG A 100 10.44 16.50 -30.54
N ILE A 101 10.27 17.40 -29.57
CA ILE A 101 10.56 18.83 -29.75
C ILE A 101 12.08 19.07 -29.76
N VAL A 102 12.79 18.53 -28.76
CA VAL A 102 14.23 18.72 -28.57
C VAL A 102 15.05 18.25 -29.78
N LYS A 103 14.70 17.09 -30.35
CA LYS A 103 15.46 16.45 -31.42
C LYS A 103 15.06 16.92 -32.82
N ASN A 104 14.07 17.81 -32.94
CA ASN A 104 13.62 18.30 -34.23
C ASN A 104 14.62 19.33 -34.80
N TYR A 105 15.01 19.17 -36.06
CA TYR A 105 15.89 20.12 -36.75
C TYR A 105 15.40 20.41 -38.18
N PRO A 106 15.12 21.66 -38.55
CA PRO A 106 15.28 22.89 -37.75
C PRO A 106 14.32 22.92 -36.54
N PRO A 107 14.67 23.63 -35.44
CA PRO A 107 13.83 23.70 -34.26
C PRO A 107 12.45 24.29 -34.61
N PHE A 108 11.41 23.79 -33.95
CA PHE A 108 10.06 24.31 -34.14
C PHE A 108 9.99 25.79 -33.76
N SER A 109 9.29 26.59 -34.58
CA SER A 109 8.85 27.91 -34.13
C SER A 109 7.92 27.77 -32.91
N LEU A 110 7.90 28.76 -32.02
CA LEU A 110 6.99 28.77 -30.87
C LEU A 110 5.51 28.82 -31.29
N GLU A 111 5.23 29.27 -32.52
CA GLU A 111 3.87 29.34 -33.08
C GLU A 111 3.48 28.08 -33.85
N ASP A 112 4.39 27.13 -34.01
CA ASP A 112 4.16 25.89 -34.74
C ASP A 112 3.05 25.05 -34.10
N GLU A 113 2.05 24.67 -34.89
CA GLU A 113 0.89 23.91 -34.42
C GLU A 113 1.26 22.47 -34.02
N GLU A 114 2.26 21.86 -34.66
CA GLU A 114 2.75 20.55 -34.27
C GLU A 114 3.44 20.60 -32.90
N ARG A 115 4.25 21.64 -32.65
CA ARG A 115 4.85 21.89 -31.33
C ARG A 115 3.78 22.02 -30.25
N LYS A 116 2.75 22.83 -30.48
CA LYS A 116 1.64 23.02 -29.53
C LYS A 116 0.95 21.69 -29.24
N LYS A 117 0.67 20.89 -30.28
CA LYS A 117 0.05 19.56 -30.13
C LYS A 117 0.90 18.63 -29.25
N ILE A 118 2.22 18.64 -29.43
CA ILE A 118 3.14 17.83 -28.60
C ILE A 118 3.12 18.33 -27.13
N LEU A 119 3.14 19.65 -26.90
CA LEU A 119 3.08 20.21 -25.54
C LEU A 119 1.72 19.93 -24.87
N MET A 120 0.61 19.99 -25.60
CA MET A 120 -0.70 19.60 -25.08
C MET A 120 -0.77 18.11 -24.73
N SER A 121 -0.19 17.25 -25.58
CA SER A 121 -0.05 15.81 -25.32
C SER A 121 0.74 15.57 -24.04
N TYR A 122 1.89 16.24 -23.89
CA TYR A 122 2.67 16.24 -22.65
C TYR A 122 1.85 16.65 -21.43
N ILE A 123 1.12 17.78 -21.49
CA ILE A 123 0.27 18.27 -20.39
C ILE A 123 -0.81 17.25 -20.02
N SER A 124 -1.41 16.59 -21.01
CA SER A 124 -2.40 15.54 -20.80
C SER A 124 -1.82 14.32 -20.09
N ILE A 125 -0.59 13.91 -20.46
CA ILE A 125 0.12 12.81 -19.81
C ILE A 125 0.55 13.21 -18.39
N ARG A 126 1.00 14.45 -18.18
CA ARG A 126 1.34 14.99 -16.85
C ARG A 126 0.16 14.89 -15.88
N LYS A 127 -1.06 15.16 -16.35
CA LYS A 127 -2.28 14.99 -15.53
C LYS A 127 -2.56 13.54 -15.14
N GLN A 128 -2.01 12.55 -15.84
CA GLN A 128 -2.15 11.14 -15.48
C GLN A 128 -1.24 10.80 -14.30
N ILE A 129 0.04 11.19 -14.35
CA ILE A 129 0.98 10.93 -13.24
C ILE A 129 0.61 11.72 -11.98
N GLU A 130 0.04 12.91 -12.12
CA GLU A 130 -0.49 13.68 -11.00
C GLU A 130 -1.63 12.97 -10.25
N LYS A 131 -2.29 11.98 -10.85
CA LYS A 131 -3.34 11.20 -10.17
C LYS A 131 -2.79 9.96 -9.48
N LEU A 132 -1.53 9.62 -9.73
CA LEU A 132 -0.89 8.47 -9.11
C LEU A 132 -0.27 8.89 -7.77
N THR A 133 -0.73 8.25 -6.71
CA THR A 133 -0.09 8.27 -5.40
C THR A 133 0.50 6.89 -5.15
N ILE A 134 1.78 6.85 -4.83
CA ILE A 134 2.51 5.63 -4.55
C ILE A 134 2.57 5.48 -3.03
N PRO A 135 2.09 4.35 -2.47
CA PRO A 135 2.15 4.13 -1.02
C PRO A 135 3.60 3.95 -0.57
N THR A 136 3.90 4.39 0.65
CA THR A 136 5.22 4.21 1.27
C THR A 136 5.46 2.73 1.60
N LEU A 137 6.68 2.27 1.41
CA LEU A 137 7.05 0.89 1.76
C LEU A 137 7.09 0.67 3.29
N PRO A 138 6.77 -0.54 3.77
CA PRO A 138 6.99 -0.90 5.16
C PRO A 138 8.50 -1.12 5.47
N PRO A 139 8.93 -0.92 6.73
CA PRO A 139 10.25 -1.37 7.19
C PRO A 139 10.42 -2.90 7.04
N PRO A 140 11.63 -3.41 6.80
CA PRO A 140 12.91 -2.69 6.71
C PRO A 140 13.26 -2.20 5.29
N ILE A 141 12.45 -2.53 4.27
CA ILE A 141 12.78 -2.20 2.88
C ILE A 141 12.82 -0.68 2.68
N ASN A 142 11.94 0.06 3.36
CA ASN A 142 11.93 1.52 3.33
C ASN A 142 13.32 2.12 3.63
N GLU A 143 14.04 1.60 4.62
CA GLU A 143 15.37 2.11 5.02
C GLU A 143 16.40 1.99 3.88
N LYS A 144 16.26 0.98 3.02
CA LYS A 144 17.17 0.77 1.87
C LYS A 144 16.91 1.77 0.74
N VAL A 145 15.68 2.27 0.63
CA VAL A 145 15.26 3.16 -0.45
C VAL A 145 14.96 4.58 0.01
N GLU A 146 15.09 4.87 1.31
CA GLU A 146 14.69 6.13 1.93
C GLU A 146 15.27 7.34 1.20
N GLY A 147 16.55 7.31 0.86
CA GLY A 147 17.19 8.40 0.10
C GLY A 147 16.55 8.65 -1.26
N MET A 148 16.23 7.59 -2.01
CA MET A 148 15.56 7.68 -3.31
C MET A 148 14.08 8.08 -3.15
N TRP A 149 13.42 7.60 -2.09
CA TRP A 149 12.06 7.98 -1.77
C TRP A 149 11.95 9.48 -1.49
N GLN A 150 12.86 10.02 -0.68
CA GLN A 150 12.92 11.46 -0.42
C GLN A 150 13.23 12.25 -1.70
N GLU A 151 14.16 11.78 -2.54
CA GLU A 151 14.45 12.41 -3.83
C GLU A 151 13.22 12.53 -4.74
N LEU A 152 12.37 11.48 -4.78
CA LEU A 152 11.20 11.43 -5.65
C LEU A 152 9.95 12.11 -5.07
N PHE A 153 9.79 12.08 -3.74
CA PHE A 153 8.50 12.37 -3.08
C PHE A 153 8.55 13.42 -1.98
N ALA A 154 9.72 13.98 -1.61
CA ALA A 154 9.87 14.87 -0.46
C ALA A 154 8.89 16.06 -0.44
N GLN A 155 8.42 16.51 -1.60
CA GLN A 155 7.56 17.69 -1.74
C GLN A 155 6.10 17.36 -2.06
N THR A 156 5.77 16.09 -2.31
CA THR A 156 4.56 15.74 -3.06
C THR A 156 3.75 14.58 -2.48
N ASP A 157 3.99 14.20 -1.23
CA ASP A 157 3.18 13.21 -0.47
C ASP A 157 2.91 11.93 -1.28
N GLY A 158 3.98 11.27 -1.72
CA GLY A 158 3.89 10.03 -2.52
C GLY A 158 3.52 10.24 -3.99
N ARG A 159 3.47 11.49 -4.49
CA ARG A 159 3.33 11.80 -5.92
C ARG A 159 4.66 12.19 -6.54
N ILE A 160 4.88 11.82 -7.79
CA ILE A 160 6.10 12.21 -8.51
C ILE A 160 5.99 13.65 -8.97
N GLU A 161 6.97 14.45 -8.59
CA GLU A 161 7.09 15.82 -9.08
C GLU A 161 7.42 15.82 -10.57
N THR A 162 6.65 16.58 -11.35
CA THR A 162 6.88 16.73 -12.80
C THR A 162 6.84 18.18 -13.23
N PRO A 163 7.75 18.60 -14.12
CA PRO A 163 7.85 20.00 -14.53
C PRO A 163 6.55 20.49 -15.18
N ALA A 164 6.05 21.64 -14.75
CA ALA A 164 4.89 22.27 -15.36
C ALA A 164 5.34 23.07 -16.58
N LEU A 165 4.82 22.72 -17.76
CA LEU A 165 5.11 23.41 -19.02
C LEU A 165 3.85 24.09 -19.56
N SER A 166 4.04 25.25 -20.20
CA SER A 166 3.00 25.91 -20.99
C SER A 166 3.13 25.53 -22.47
N GLU A 167 2.06 25.73 -23.24
CA GLU A 167 2.04 25.54 -24.70
C GLU A 167 3.01 26.46 -25.47
N LYS A 168 3.57 27.48 -24.79
CA LYS A 168 4.52 28.44 -25.34
C LYS A 168 5.91 28.34 -24.70
N ALA A 169 6.21 27.23 -24.03
CA ALA A 169 7.51 27.01 -23.40
C ALA A 169 8.63 27.10 -24.45
N SER A 170 9.72 27.81 -24.12
CA SER A 170 10.91 27.91 -24.96
C SER A 170 11.65 26.57 -25.04
N ASP A 171 12.49 26.41 -26.06
CA ASP A 171 13.29 25.18 -26.24
C ASP A 171 14.18 24.88 -25.04
N SER A 172 14.78 25.91 -24.44
CA SER A 172 15.59 25.77 -23.23
C SER A 172 14.80 25.20 -22.06
N VAL A 173 13.54 25.64 -21.88
CA VAL A 173 12.66 25.16 -20.80
C VAL A 173 12.20 23.73 -21.09
N VAL A 174 11.87 23.43 -22.36
CA VAL A 174 11.50 22.06 -22.79
C VAL A 174 12.67 21.09 -22.58
N GLN A 175 13.90 21.49 -22.91
CA GLN A 175 15.10 20.69 -22.70
C GLN A 175 15.35 20.45 -21.20
N ALA A 176 15.25 21.48 -20.37
CA ALA A 176 15.43 21.35 -18.93
C ALA A 176 14.40 20.36 -18.33
N ALA A 177 13.14 20.47 -18.75
CA ALA A 177 12.09 19.55 -18.34
C ALA A 177 12.34 18.11 -18.80
N ALA A 178 12.84 17.90 -20.03
CA ALA A 178 13.21 16.58 -20.52
C ALA A 178 14.35 15.95 -19.70
N ASN A 179 15.35 16.75 -19.32
CA ASN A 179 16.47 16.29 -18.49
C ASN A 179 16.01 15.93 -17.07
N GLN A 180 15.12 16.74 -16.48
CA GLN A 180 14.53 16.44 -15.17
C GLN A 180 13.77 15.11 -15.23
N LEU A 181 12.90 14.91 -16.21
CA LEU A 181 12.13 13.66 -16.35
C LEU A 181 13.01 12.45 -16.60
N SER A 182 14.10 12.61 -17.36
CA SER A 182 15.08 11.53 -17.55
C SER A 182 15.75 11.14 -16.23
N THR A 183 16.06 12.12 -15.37
CA THR A 183 16.64 11.88 -14.05
C THR A 183 15.62 11.18 -13.14
N THR A 184 14.39 11.69 -13.09
CA THR A 184 13.27 11.09 -12.35
C THR A 184 13.04 9.64 -12.77
N GLY A 185 12.98 9.37 -14.08
CA GLY A 185 12.81 8.00 -14.59
C GLY A 185 13.95 7.07 -14.19
N ALA A 186 15.20 7.55 -14.21
CA ALA A 186 16.34 6.79 -13.74
C ALA A 186 16.28 6.52 -12.22
N THR A 187 15.82 7.47 -11.41
CA THR A 187 15.64 7.27 -9.97
C THR A 187 14.54 6.25 -9.67
N ILE A 188 13.41 6.28 -10.39
CA ILE A 188 12.34 5.29 -10.26
C ILE A 188 12.86 3.87 -10.58
N ASN A 189 13.60 3.71 -11.67
CA ASN A 189 14.14 2.40 -12.06
C ASN A 189 15.15 1.86 -11.03
N ARG A 190 16.06 2.71 -10.52
CA ARG A 190 16.99 2.32 -9.44
C ARG A 190 16.26 1.89 -8.18
N MET A 191 15.16 2.57 -7.85
CA MET A 191 14.34 2.20 -6.71
C MET A 191 13.66 0.85 -6.93
N LEU A 192 13.07 0.60 -8.11
CA LEU A 192 12.46 -0.68 -8.47
C LEU A 192 13.47 -1.84 -8.39
N GLU A 193 14.68 -1.65 -8.93
CA GLU A 193 15.77 -2.63 -8.85
C GLU A 193 16.14 -2.94 -7.39
N THR A 194 16.22 -1.91 -6.54
CA THR A 194 16.54 -2.07 -5.12
C THR A 194 15.44 -2.81 -4.36
N ILE A 195 14.16 -2.52 -4.65
CA ILE A 195 13.02 -3.25 -4.07
C ILE A 195 13.10 -4.71 -4.49
N GLN A 196 13.28 -5.00 -5.78
CA GLN A 196 13.36 -6.37 -6.30
C GLN A 196 14.54 -7.14 -5.69
N ALA A 197 15.71 -6.51 -5.60
CA ALA A 197 16.88 -7.11 -4.97
C ALA A 197 16.69 -7.37 -3.46
N SER A 198 15.79 -6.64 -2.80
CA SER A 198 15.46 -6.89 -1.38
C SER A 198 14.50 -8.06 -1.16
N LEU A 199 13.89 -8.57 -2.23
CA LEU A 199 12.94 -9.70 -2.22
C LEU A 199 13.58 -11.02 -2.69
N ALA A 200 14.73 -10.94 -3.36
CA ALA A 200 15.51 -12.08 -3.83
C ALA A 200 16.39 -12.64 -2.70
#